data_AF-F2NDQ6-F1
#
_entry.id   AF-F2NDQ6-F1
#
_cell.length_a   1.000
_cell.length_b   1.000
_cell.length_c   1.000
_cell.angle_alpha   90.00
_cell.angle_beta   90.00
_cell.angle_gamma   90.00
#
_symmetry.space_group_name_H-M   'P 1'
#
loop_
_entity.id
_entity.type
_entity.pdbx_description
1 polymer ?
#
loop_
_entity_poly.entity_id
_entity_poly.type
_entity_poly.pdbx_seq_one_letter_code
_entity_poly.pdbx_strand_id
1 'polypeptide(L)'
;MKKSRLIVVMVGVLVLGAFVTGALAQGKLLCISPYKSHRGESTVDQCLAKGDEFAIVDQYGVVHILNKREVELTKAFNPQIFQQKAFSIKYQELAPEVKLFGTTVKTSQPKPSSQ
;
A
#
# COMPACT_ATOMS: atom_id res chain seq x y z
N MET A 1 27.73 30.26 -31.66
CA MET A 1 27.63 29.94 -30.21
C MET A 1 26.18 29.82 -29.66
N LYS A 2 25.11 29.79 -30.48
CA LYS A 2 23.71 29.68 -30.01
C LYS A 2 23.16 28.25 -29.93
N LYS A 3 23.68 27.32 -30.75
CA LYS A 3 23.22 25.92 -30.81
C LYS A 3 23.74 25.05 -29.64
N SER A 4 24.92 25.35 -29.12
CA SER A 4 25.56 24.57 -28.04
C SER A 4 24.89 24.76 -26.67
N ARG A 5 24.34 25.96 -26.39
CA ARG A 5 23.55 26.21 -25.17
C ARG A 5 22.20 25.49 -25.18
N LEU A 6 21.64 25.24 -26.36
CA LEU A 6 20.33 24.58 -26.50
C LEU A 6 20.42 23.08 -26.18
N ILE A 7 21.52 22.43 -26.58
CA ILE A 7 21.75 21.00 -26.34
C ILE A 7 22.04 20.72 -24.87
N VAL A 8 22.81 21.60 -24.20
CA VAL A 8 23.11 21.47 -22.76
C VAL A 8 21.83 21.63 -21.90
N VAL A 9 20.92 22.52 -22.32
CA VAL A 9 19.61 22.68 -21.63
C VAL A 9 18.71 21.48 -21.88
N MET A 10 18.68 20.93 -23.10
CA MET A 10 17.84 19.77 -23.41
C MET A 10 18.30 18.48 -22.69
N VAL A 11 19.62 18.27 -22.58
CA VAL A 11 20.18 17.13 -21.84
C VAL A 11 20.02 17.32 -20.32
N GLY A 12 20.11 18.55 -19.81
CA GLY A 12 19.85 18.87 -18.40
C GLY A 12 18.41 18.59 -17.96
N VAL A 13 17.43 18.81 -18.85
CA VAL A 13 16.00 18.54 -18.55
C VAL A 13 15.69 17.04 -18.57
N LEU A 14 16.41 16.24 -19.36
CA LEU A 14 16.18 14.80 -19.48
C LEU A 14 16.74 13.99 -18.28
N VAL A 15 17.81 14.47 -17.64
CA VAL A 15 18.43 13.80 -16.48
C VAL A 15 17.66 14.07 -15.17
N LEU A 16 16.92 15.18 -15.08
CA LEU A 16 16.10 15.51 -13.91
C LEU A 16 14.79 14.71 -13.81
N GLY A 17 14.40 13.98 -14.86
CA GLY A 17 13.18 13.16 -14.87
C GLY A 17 13.34 11.74 -14.29
N ALA A 18 14.58 11.28 -14.06
CA ALA A 18 14.84 9.87 -13.75
C ALA A 18 15.00 9.53 -12.26
N PHE A 19 14.90 10.50 -11.35
CA PHE A 19 15.18 10.32 -9.92
C PHE A 19 13.94 10.37 -9.01
N VAL A 20 12.80 9.86 -9.47
CA VAL A 20 11.59 9.72 -8.63
C VAL A 20 11.26 8.24 -8.36
N THR A 21 12.27 7.43 -8.05
CA THR A 21 12.06 6.11 -7.43
C THR A 21 11.79 6.29 -5.94
N GLY A 22 10.60 6.77 -5.61
CA GLY A 22 10.04 6.67 -4.25
C GLY A 22 9.39 5.30 -4.03
N ALA A 23 10.17 4.23 -4.09
CA ALA A 23 9.72 2.89 -3.70
C ALA A 23 9.80 2.76 -2.17
N LEU A 24 8.86 3.38 -1.45
CA LEU A 24 8.79 3.23 0.00
C LEU A 24 7.36 2.89 0.44
N ALA A 25 7.23 1.69 0.99
CA ALA A 25 6.14 1.13 1.79
C ALA A 25 4.85 0.69 1.06
N GLN A 26 4.96 -0.33 0.20
CA GLN A 26 3.82 -1.17 -0.21
C GLN A 26 3.76 -2.42 0.70
N GLY A 27 2.91 -2.38 1.72
CA GLY A 27 2.61 -3.56 2.56
C GLY A 27 1.23 -4.12 2.20
N LYS A 28 1.00 -5.41 2.41
CA LYS A 28 -0.31 -6.08 2.28
C LYS A 28 -0.80 -6.52 3.65
N LEU A 29 -2.08 -6.32 3.93
CA LEU A 29 -2.70 -6.81 5.16
C LEU A 29 -3.37 -8.13 4.91
N LEU A 30 -2.98 -9.12 5.71
CA LEU A 30 -3.47 -10.48 5.62
C LEU A 30 -4.10 -10.89 6.95
N CYS A 31 -5.22 -11.60 6.85
CA CYS A 31 -5.84 -12.27 7.98
C CYS A 31 -5.28 -13.69 8.07
N ILE A 32 -4.63 -13.97 9.20
CA ILE A 32 -4.11 -15.28 9.54
C ILE A 32 -5.19 -16.00 10.33
N SER A 33 -5.88 -16.92 9.66
CA SER A 33 -6.81 -17.82 10.31
C SER A 33 -6.34 -19.26 10.08
N PRO A 34 -6.11 -20.05 11.13
CA PRO A 34 -5.68 -21.44 10.99
C PRO A 34 -6.74 -22.36 10.38
N TYR A 35 -8.01 -21.93 10.33
CA TYR A 35 -9.14 -22.77 9.94
C TYR A 35 -9.97 -22.24 8.78
N LYS A 36 -9.88 -20.94 8.45
CA LYS A 36 -10.68 -20.33 7.37
C LYS A 36 -9.80 -19.56 6.39
N SER A 37 -10.06 -19.78 5.10
CA SER A 37 -9.43 -18.98 4.05
C SER A 37 -10.38 -17.86 3.64
N HIS A 38 -9.95 -16.61 3.82
CA HIS A 38 -10.69 -15.41 3.44
C HIS A 38 -10.25 -14.95 2.06
N ARG A 39 -11.18 -14.74 1.13
CA ARG A 39 -10.89 -14.24 -0.24
C ARG A 39 -11.51 -12.86 -0.49
N GLY A 40 -11.62 -12.06 0.57
CA GLY A 40 -12.21 -10.73 0.53
C GLY A 40 -13.73 -10.69 0.69
N GLU A 41 -14.35 -11.76 1.23
CA GLU A 41 -15.78 -11.75 1.59
C GLU A 41 -16.06 -11.02 2.91
N SER A 42 -15.07 -10.93 3.80
CA SER A 42 -15.15 -10.21 5.08
C SER A 42 -14.16 -9.04 5.11
N THR A 43 -14.34 -8.10 6.03
CA THR A 43 -13.34 -7.05 6.30
C THR A 43 -12.35 -7.49 7.39
N VAL A 44 -11.19 -6.82 7.47
CA VAL A 44 -10.19 -7.10 8.51
C VAL A 44 -10.78 -6.94 9.91
N ASP A 45 -11.61 -5.91 10.16
CA ASP A 45 -12.31 -5.70 11.43
C ASP A 45 -13.24 -6.89 11.78
N GLN A 46 -13.91 -7.48 10.78
CA GLN A 46 -14.76 -8.66 10.99
C GLN A 46 -13.95 -9.92 11.32
N CYS A 47 -12.75 -10.07 10.75
CA CYS A 47 -11.84 -11.16 11.08
C CYS A 47 -11.28 -11.02 12.50
N LEU A 48 -10.87 -9.81 12.88
CA LEU A 48 -10.43 -9.50 14.25
C LEU A 48 -11.52 -9.77 15.29
N ALA A 49 -12.76 -9.38 14.99
CA ALA A 49 -13.91 -9.66 15.87
C ALA A 49 -14.18 -11.17 16.05
N LYS A 50 -13.80 -12.00 15.08
CA LYS A 50 -13.89 -13.47 15.16
C LYS A 50 -12.71 -14.12 15.89
N GLY A 51 -11.70 -13.33 16.28
CA GLY A 51 -10.50 -13.82 16.95
C GLY A 51 -9.41 -14.31 16.00
N ASP A 52 -9.50 -14.02 14.70
CA ASP A 52 -8.42 -14.30 13.76
C ASP A 52 -7.21 -13.38 14.05
N GLU A 53 -6.01 -13.91 13.82
CA GLU A 53 -4.78 -13.12 13.88
C GLU A 53 -4.60 -12.32 12.58
N PHE A 54 -3.76 -11.30 12.63
CA PHE A 54 -3.53 -10.42 11.49
C PHE A 54 -2.06 -10.12 11.33
N ALA A 55 -1.63 -10.01 10.09
CA ALA A 55 -0.25 -9.70 9.76
C ALA A 55 -0.15 -8.71 8.61
N ILE A 56 0.90 -7.90 8.67
CA ILE A 56 1.37 -7.11 7.53
C ILE A 56 2.46 -7.91 6.85
N VAL A 57 2.36 -8.07 5.54
CA VAL A 57 3.45 -8.60 4.72
C VAL A 57 4.01 -7.46 3.89
N ASP A 58 5.31 -7.21 4.03
CA ASP A 58 5.96 -6.18 3.25
C ASP A 58 6.21 -6.63 1.80
N GLN A 59 6.73 -5.73 0.98
CA GLN A 59 7.10 -5.98 -0.42
C GLN A 59 8.20 -7.04 -0.60
N TYR A 60 8.96 -7.38 0.45
CA TYR A 60 10.02 -8.39 0.43
C TYR A 60 9.52 -9.76 0.91
N GLY A 61 8.24 -9.86 1.30
CA GLY A 61 7.64 -11.09 1.82
C GLY A 61 7.89 -11.31 3.31
N VAL A 62 8.37 -10.30 4.06
CA VAL A 62 8.53 -10.38 5.51
C VAL A 62 7.18 -10.25 6.18
N VAL A 63 6.84 -11.23 7.03
CA VAL A 63 5.56 -11.30 7.74
C VAL A 63 5.71 -10.73 9.15
N HIS A 64 4.92 -9.70 9.44
CA HIS A 64 4.80 -9.10 10.76
C HIS A 64 3.42 -9.37 11.33
N ILE A 65 3.32 -10.35 12.23
CA ILE A 65 2.10 -10.61 13.00
C ILE A 65 1.95 -9.51 14.03
N LEU A 66 0.80 -8.86 14.03
CA LEU A 66 0.53 -7.76 14.92
C LEU A 66 -0.16 -8.28 16.18
N ASN A 67 0.31 -7.85 17.33
CA ASN A 67 -0.30 -8.18 18.62
C ASN A 67 -1.47 -7.24 18.93
N LYS A 68 -2.24 -7.55 19.99
CA LYS A 68 -3.43 -6.76 20.38
C LYS A 68 -3.15 -5.27 20.57
N ARG A 69 -2.03 -4.91 21.21
CA ARG A 69 -1.65 -3.51 21.44
C ARG A 69 -1.34 -2.81 20.12
N GLU A 70 -0.70 -3.50 19.20
CA GLU A 70 -0.44 -2.97 17.85
C GLU A 70 -1.74 -2.81 17.05
N VAL A 71 -2.74 -3.69 17.20
CA VAL A 71 -4.10 -3.48 16.62
C VAL A 71 -4.65 -2.15 17.11
N GLU A 72 -4.68 -1.97 18.43
CA GLU A 72 -5.35 -0.85 19.08
C GLU A 72 -4.71 0.48 18.66
N LEU A 73 -3.37 0.53 18.68
CA LEU A 73 -2.62 1.68 18.20
C LEU A 73 -2.90 1.91 16.71
N THR A 74 -2.82 0.87 15.88
CA THR A 74 -3.09 1.00 14.44
C THR A 74 -4.51 1.47 14.18
N LYS A 75 -5.50 1.08 14.99
CA LYS A 75 -6.90 1.52 14.86
C LYS A 75 -7.09 2.97 15.30
N ALA A 76 -6.40 3.39 16.35
CA ALA A 76 -6.40 4.78 16.82
C ALA A 76 -5.78 5.72 15.79
N PHE A 77 -4.71 5.29 15.12
CA PHE A 77 -4.09 6.07 14.06
C PHE A 77 -4.87 5.92 12.75
N ASN A 78 -5.03 4.71 12.19
CA ASN A 78 -5.60 4.37 10.86
C ASN A 78 -6.83 3.44 10.94
N PRO A 79 -8.00 3.93 11.35
CA PRO A 79 -9.18 3.08 11.45
C PRO A 79 -9.63 2.50 10.09
N GLN A 80 -9.41 3.24 9.00
CA GLN A 80 -9.78 2.85 7.63
C GLN A 80 -9.06 1.59 7.11
N ILE A 81 -7.87 1.29 7.65
CA ILE A 81 -7.13 0.09 7.29
C ILE A 81 -7.96 -1.17 7.58
N PHE A 82 -8.71 -1.17 8.69
CA PHE A 82 -9.47 -2.34 9.12
C PHE A 82 -10.77 -2.54 8.35
N GLN A 83 -11.18 -1.54 7.55
CA GLN A 83 -12.35 -1.65 6.67
C GLN A 83 -12.01 -2.32 5.34
N GLN A 84 -10.73 -2.56 5.07
CA GLN A 84 -10.30 -3.27 3.88
C GLN A 84 -10.77 -4.72 3.88
N LYS A 85 -10.90 -5.28 2.68
CA LYS A 85 -11.22 -6.70 2.49
C LYS A 85 -10.10 -7.57 3.05
N ALA A 86 -10.48 -8.57 3.83
CA ALA A 86 -9.58 -9.54 4.44
C ALA A 86 -9.20 -10.64 3.45
N PHE A 87 -7.91 -10.89 3.31
CA PHE A 87 -7.38 -11.98 2.51
C PHE A 87 -6.47 -12.85 3.35
N SER A 88 -6.56 -14.17 3.21
CA SER A 88 -5.59 -15.08 3.79
C SER A 88 -4.30 -15.14 2.98
N ILE A 89 -3.24 -15.69 3.58
CA ILE A 89 -1.91 -15.85 2.93
C ILE A 89 -2.03 -16.49 1.55
N LYS A 90 -2.89 -17.51 1.40
CA LYS A 90 -3.16 -18.17 0.11
C LYS A 90 -3.62 -17.21 -1.01
N TYR A 91 -4.24 -16.09 -0.66
CA TYR A 91 -4.79 -15.10 -1.58
C TYR A 91 -4.06 -13.76 -1.48
N GLN A 92 -2.82 -13.74 -0.99
CA GLN A 92 -2.03 -12.51 -0.85
C GLN A 92 -1.90 -11.73 -2.16
N GLU A 93 -1.85 -12.40 -3.31
CA GLU A 93 -1.80 -11.72 -4.62
C GLU A 93 -3.04 -10.85 -4.89
N LEU A 94 -4.20 -11.27 -4.37
CA LEU A 94 -5.48 -10.55 -4.48
C LEU A 94 -5.67 -9.48 -3.39
N ALA A 95 -4.82 -9.49 -2.36
CA ALA A 95 -4.94 -8.56 -1.25
C ALA A 95 -4.57 -7.13 -1.69
N PRO A 96 -5.40 -6.12 -1.34
CA PRO A 96 -5.11 -4.74 -1.67
C PRO A 96 -3.85 -4.27 -0.96
N GLU A 97 -3.12 -3.36 -1.61
CA GLU A 97 -2.01 -2.67 -0.96
C GLU A 97 -2.53 -1.73 0.13
N VAL A 98 -1.78 -1.67 1.22
CA VAL A 98 -2.11 -0.90 2.40
C VAL A 98 -1.33 0.40 2.33
N LYS A 99 -2.05 1.51 2.36
CA LYS A 99 -1.45 2.83 2.55
C LYS A 99 -1.10 3.00 4.03
N LEU A 100 0.11 2.59 4.37
CA LEU A 100 0.71 2.88 5.68
C LEU A 100 0.86 4.40 5.82
N PHE A 101 0.72 4.92 7.06
CA PHE A 101 0.75 6.36 7.33
C PHE A 101 1.95 7.06 6.69
N GLY A 102 1.66 8.18 6.01
CA GLY A 102 2.67 8.98 5.29
C GLY A 102 2.50 9.02 3.77
N THR A 103 1.62 8.20 3.19
CA THR A 103 1.33 8.22 1.75
C THR A 103 0.17 9.17 1.37
N THR A 104 0.34 10.47 1.59
CA THR A 104 -0.36 11.48 0.78
C THR A 104 0.19 11.44 -0.65
N VAL A 105 -0.22 10.45 -1.44
CA VAL A 105 -0.12 10.57 -2.90
C VAL A 105 -1.44 11.16 -3.36
N LYS A 106 -1.41 12.47 -3.64
CA LYS A 106 -2.42 13.17 -4.42
C LYS A 106 -2.61 12.35 -5.70
N THR A 107 -3.68 11.57 -5.79
CA THR A 107 -4.04 10.88 -7.02
C THR A 107 -4.26 11.97 -8.06
N SER A 108 -3.29 12.19 -8.94
CA SER A 108 -3.52 12.89 -10.19
C SER A 108 -4.38 11.97 -11.04
N GLN A 109 -5.69 11.98 -10.76
CA GLN A 109 -6.70 11.59 -11.73
C GLN A 109 -6.43 12.44 -12.99
N PRO A 110 -6.27 11.84 -14.18
CA PRO A 110 -6.34 12.65 -15.39
C PRO A 110 -7.74 13.26 -15.44
N LYS A 111 -7.79 14.59 -15.41
CA LYS A 111 -8.99 15.38 -15.69
C LYS A 111 -9.61 14.84 -16.99
N PRO A 112 -10.90 14.50 -17.05
CA PRO A 112 -11.51 14.06 -18.29
C PRO A 112 -11.35 15.18 -19.33
N SER A 113 -10.78 14.83 -20.48
CA SER A 113 -10.70 15.70 -21.64
C SER A 113 -12.12 15.94 -22.16
N SER A 114 -12.68 17.10 -21.85
CA SER A 114 -13.75 17.67 -22.65
C SER A 114 -13.12 18.33 -23.87
N GLN A 115 -13.21 17.67 -25.02
CA GLN A 115 -13.30 18.26 -26.34
C GLN A 115 -14.33 17.47 -27.14
#